data_AF-A0A848ZLJ7-F1
#
_entry.id   AF-A0A848ZLJ7-F1
#
_cell.length_a   1.000
_cell.length_b   1.000
_cell.length_c   1.000
_cell.angle_alpha   90.00
_cell.angle_beta   90.00
_cell.angle_gamma   90.00
#
_symmetry.space_group_name_H-M   'P 1'
#
loop_
_entity.id
_entity.type
_entity.pdbx_description
1 polymer ?
#
loop_
_entity_poly.entity_id
_entity_poly.type
_entity_poly.pdbx_seq_one_letter_code
_entity_poly.pdbx_strand_id
1 'polypeptide(L)'
;MLRLCHEMPRYSIDMDFWFYKEVEYKSFYHQLENLISHEYDVTDMQNKFYSILVEIRKRVGTPKLKIEIRKSLAAGGTTEEKIAFSPHFATQVLVRGFTLNHMFKSKVSALLDRVEIRDAFDLEFLARRGVDLDLSQQDKKKIIETLSGFTKRDFSVKLGSVLLSEVRDYYNQKRFTYLEEKLTFDKWST
;
A
#
# COMPACT_ATOMS: atom_id res chain seq x y z
N MET A 1 -4.01 -3.27 -1.81
CA MET A 1 -4.64 -2.89 -0.52
C MET A 1 -4.24 -3.88 0.58
N LEU A 2 -3.11 -3.65 1.27
CA LEU A 2 -2.56 -4.64 2.21
C LEU A 2 -3.24 -4.61 3.58
N ARG A 3 -3.67 -3.44 4.07
CA ARG A 3 -4.39 -3.31 5.35
C ARG A 3 -5.72 -4.06 5.34
N LEU A 4 -6.59 -3.77 4.39
CA LEU A 4 -7.97 -4.26 4.40
C LEU A 4 -8.12 -5.71 3.96
N CYS A 5 -7.17 -6.26 3.18
CA CYS A 5 -7.26 -7.62 2.67
C CYS A 5 -6.24 -8.59 3.28
N HIS A 6 -5.23 -8.08 4.01
CA HIS A 6 -4.14 -8.90 4.56
C HIS A 6 -3.77 -8.52 6.00
N GLU A 7 -4.56 -7.68 6.67
CA GLU A 7 -4.37 -7.33 8.09
C GLU A 7 -3.02 -6.68 8.41
N MET A 8 -2.43 -5.99 7.43
CA MET A 8 -1.17 -5.28 7.63
C MET A 8 -1.24 -4.37 8.87
N PRO A 9 -0.33 -4.46 9.86
CA PRO A 9 -0.47 -3.81 11.16
C PRO A 9 -0.02 -2.34 11.16
N ARG A 10 -0.41 -1.59 10.12
CA ARG A 10 -0.30 -0.13 10.07
C ARG A 10 -1.52 0.49 9.40
N TYR A 11 -1.84 1.72 9.79
CA TYR A 11 -2.88 2.52 9.14
C TYR A 11 -2.43 3.03 7.77
N SER A 12 -3.40 3.24 6.90
CA SER A 12 -3.26 3.87 5.58
C SER A 12 -4.49 4.72 5.32
N ILE A 13 -4.29 5.94 4.83
CA ILE A 13 -5.36 6.91 4.51
C ILE A 13 -5.54 7.11 3.00
N ASP A 14 -4.69 6.45 2.21
CA ASP A 14 -4.72 6.47 0.75
C ASP A 14 -5.28 5.14 0.24
N MET A 15 -6.14 5.22 -0.77
CA MET A 15 -6.67 4.08 -1.53
C MET A 15 -6.35 4.25 -3.01
N ASP A 16 -5.53 3.34 -3.53
CA ASP A 16 -5.14 3.32 -4.93
C ASP A 16 -5.92 2.25 -5.71
N PHE A 17 -6.43 2.64 -6.88
CA PHE A 17 -7.22 1.80 -7.77
C PHE A 17 -6.74 1.88 -9.21
N TRP A 18 -7.03 0.81 -9.94
CA TRP A 18 -6.87 0.70 -11.39
C TRP A 18 -8.18 0.23 -11.98
N PHE A 19 -8.43 0.56 -13.23
CA PHE A 19 -9.58 0.00 -13.94
C PHE A 19 -9.33 -1.47 -14.26
N TYR A 20 -10.34 -2.31 -14.06
CA TYR A 20 -10.27 -3.74 -14.41
C TYR A 20 -10.87 -4.05 -15.79
N LYS A 21 -11.55 -3.07 -16.38
CA LYS A 21 -12.17 -3.10 -17.70
C LYS A 21 -12.14 -1.71 -18.31
N GLU A 22 -12.23 -1.62 -19.62
CA GLU A 22 -12.29 -0.33 -20.31
C GLU A 22 -13.55 0.43 -19.91
N VAL A 23 -13.39 1.74 -19.70
CA VAL A 23 -14.47 2.66 -19.38
C VAL A 23 -14.18 4.02 -20.02
N GLU A 24 -15.22 4.80 -20.25
CA GLU A 24 -15.07 6.22 -20.59
C GLU A 24 -14.81 7.01 -19.30
N TYR A 25 -13.60 7.54 -19.14
CA TYR A 25 -13.14 8.10 -17.88
C TYR A 25 -13.89 9.36 -17.44
N LYS A 26 -14.37 10.19 -18.37
CA LYS A 26 -15.12 11.41 -18.04
C LYS A 26 -16.49 11.07 -17.47
N SER A 27 -17.20 10.14 -18.10
CA SER A 27 -18.49 9.63 -17.64
C SER A 27 -18.34 8.94 -16.28
N PHE A 28 -17.32 8.09 -16.12
CA PHE A 28 -17.02 7.47 -14.83
C PHE A 28 -16.73 8.52 -13.74
N TYR A 29 -15.94 9.55 -14.05
CA TYR A 29 -15.65 10.66 -13.13
C TYR A 29 -16.94 11.34 -12.64
N HIS A 30 -17.85 11.71 -13.54
CA HIS A 30 -19.10 12.38 -13.15
C HIS A 30 -20.04 11.44 -12.37
N GLN A 31 -20.09 10.15 -12.72
CA GLN A 31 -20.85 9.17 -11.94
C GLN A 31 -20.31 9.02 -10.53
N LEU A 32 -18.98 8.96 -10.38
CA LEU A 32 -18.31 8.87 -9.09
C LEU A 32 -18.56 10.11 -8.24
N GLU A 33 -18.44 11.30 -8.82
CA GLU A 33 -18.69 12.59 -8.17
C GLU A 33 -20.11 12.65 -7.62
N ASN A 34 -21.09 12.31 -8.46
CA ASN A 34 -22.48 12.26 -8.06
C ASN A 34 -22.67 11.29 -6.90
N LEU A 35 -22.22 10.03 -7.01
CA LEU A 35 -22.44 9.02 -5.97
C LEU A 35 -21.81 9.40 -4.63
N ILE A 36 -20.54 9.82 -4.63
CA ILE A 36 -19.80 10.13 -3.39
C ILE A 36 -20.41 11.34 -2.67
N SER A 37 -20.84 12.36 -3.42
CA SER A 37 -21.37 13.60 -2.84
C SER A 37 -22.68 13.43 -2.08
N HIS A 38 -23.37 12.30 -2.24
CA HIS A 38 -24.59 12.00 -1.46
C HIS A 38 -24.28 11.65 0.01
N GLU A 39 -23.12 11.05 0.29
CA GLU A 39 -22.79 10.53 1.63
C GLU A 39 -21.57 11.19 2.29
N TYR A 40 -20.70 11.82 1.49
CA TYR A 40 -19.44 12.38 1.96
C TYR A 40 -19.27 13.82 1.49
N ASP A 41 -18.54 14.60 2.30
CA ASP A 41 -18.07 15.91 1.89
C ASP A 41 -16.82 15.76 1.02
N VAL A 42 -16.93 16.15 -0.25
CA VAL A 42 -15.87 16.10 -1.25
C VAL A 42 -15.04 17.39 -1.12
N THR A 43 -13.84 17.27 -0.56
CA THR A 43 -12.99 18.45 -0.31
C THR A 43 -12.04 18.77 -1.47
N ASP A 44 -11.76 17.79 -2.33
CA ASP A 44 -11.05 17.97 -3.59
C ASP A 44 -11.45 16.84 -4.55
N MET A 45 -11.61 17.14 -5.84
CA MET A 45 -11.86 16.14 -6.87
C MET A 45 -11.34 16.63 -8.21
N GLN A 46 -10.49 15.82 -8.86
CA GLN A 46 -9.80 16.21 -10.10
C GLN A 46 -9.72 15.07 -11.11
N ASN A 47 -10.08 15.39 -12.35
CA ASN A 47 -9.95 14.49 -13.49
C ASN A 47 -8.64 14.77 -14.26
N LYS A 48 -7.51 14.28 -13.76
CA LYS A 48 -6.18 14.52 -14.36
C LYS A 48 -5.94 13.63 -15.58
N PHE A 49 -4.86 13.90 -16.32
CA PHE A 49 -4.52 13.15 -17.52
C PHE A 49 -4.30 11.64 -17.24
N TYR A 50 -3.56 11.30 -16.18
CA TYR A 50 -3.22 9.91 -15.83
C TYR A 50 -4.05 9.30 -14.69
N SER A 51 -4.82 10.11 -13.95
CA SER A 51 -5.60 9.62 -12.82
C SER A 51 -6.81 10.47 -12.51
N ILE A 52 -7.77 9.90 -11.80
CA ILE A 52 -8.83 10.61 -11.08
C ILE A 52 -8.40 10.65 -9.62
N LEU A 53 -8.40 11.84 -9.02
CA LEU A 53 -8.13 12.05 -7.61
C LEU A 53 -9.40 12.51 -6.91
N VAL A 54 -9.67 11.94 -5.73
CA VAL A 54 -10.78 12.35 -4.88
C VAL A 54 -10.28 12.42 -3.44
N GLU A 55 -10.59 13.50 -2.73
CA GLU A 55 -10.40 13.64 -1.30
C GLU A 55 -11.76 13.83 -0.64
N ILE A 56 -12.10 12.94 0.30
CA ILE A 56 -13.40 12.92 0.96
C ILE A 56 -13.25 12.91 2.47
N ARG A 57 -14.26 13.43 3.17
CA ARG A 57 -14.40 13.29 4.62
C ARG A 57 -15.84 13.02 5.01
N LYS A 58 -16.04 12.27 6.10
CA LYS A 58 -17.39 11.99 6.61
C LYS A 58 -17.95 13.14 7.44
N ARG A 59 -17.12 13.77 8.27
CA ARG A 59 -17.49 14.94 9.10
C ARG A 59 -16.30 15.89 9.23
N VAL A 60 -16.58 17.15 9.53
CA VAL A 60 -15.53 18.12 9.87
C VAL A 60 -14.75 17.60 11.10
N GLY A 61 -13.43 17.64 11.04
CA GLY A 61 -12.55 17.15 12.09
C GLY A 61 -12.17 15.66 12.01
N THR A 62 -12.79 14.87 11.10
CA THR A 62 -12.33 13.49 10.84
C THR A 62 -11.20 13.47 9.80
N PRO A 63 -10.29 12.47 9.84
CA PRO A 63 -9.28 12.29 8.81
C PRO A 63 -9.90 12.24 7.41
N LYS A 64 -9.21 12.84 6.44
CA LYS A 64 -9.61 12.78 5.04
C LYS A 64 -9.09 11.49 4.40
N LEU A 65 -9.93 10.86 3.59
CA LEU A 65 -9.56 9.70 2.78
C LEU A 65 -9.19 10.20 1.38
N LYS A 66 -8.03 9.77 0.88
CA LYS A 66 -7.60 10.05 -0.48
C LYS A 66 -7.81 8.81 -1.33
N ILE A 67 -8.44 9.00 -2.48
CA ILE A 67 -8.69 7.98 -3.48
C ILE A 67 -7.97 8.41 -4.76
N GLU A 68 -7.06 7.58 -5.24
CA GLU A 68 -6.44 7.72 -6.55
C GLU A 68 -6.87 6.57 -7.45
N ILE A 69 -7.41 6.89 -8.63
CA ILE A 69 -7.81 5.90 -9.64
C ILE A 69 -6.97 6.14 -10.89
N ARG A 70 -6.06 5.24 -11.21
CA ARG A 70 -5.20 5.31 -12.39
C ARG A 70 -6.02 5.06 -13.66
N LYS A 71 -5.85 5.91 -14.67
CA LYS A 71 -6.47 5.80 -16.00
C LYS A 71 -5.73 4.80 -16.89
N SER A 72 -5.58 3.59 -16.37
CA SER A 72 -4.99 2.47 -17.07
C SER A 72 -5.61 1.18 -16.57
N LEU A 73 -5.58 0.16 -17.42
CA LEU A 73 -6.04 -1.17 -17.04
C LEU A 73 -5.02 -1.84 -16.11
N ALA A 74 -5.52 -2.51 -15.09
CA ALA A 74 -4.74 -3.47 -14.34
C ALA A 74 -4.21 -4.55 -15.29
N ALA A 75 -2.92 -4.86 -15.20
CA ALA A 75 -2.31 -5.86 -16.08
C ALA A 75 -2.94 -7.25 -15.85
N GLY A 76 -3.09 -8.03 -16.93
CA GLY A 76 -3.63 -9.38 -16.86
C GLY A 76 -2.86 -10.26 -15.87
N GLY A 77 -3.59 -11.10 -15.10
CA GLY A 77 -2.98 -12.01 -14.11
C GLY A 77 -2.42 -11.33 -12.86
N THR A 78 -2.57 -10.01 -12.70
CA THR A 78 -2.08 -9.28 -11.51
C THR A 78 -3.13 -9.11 -10.42
N THR A 79 -4.39 -9.46 -10.68
CA THR A 79 -5.50 -9.27 -9.74
C THR A 79 -6.16 -10.59 -9.39
N GLU A 80 -6.75 -10.64 -8.20
CA GLU A 80 -7.51 -11.77 -7.67
C GLU A 80 -8.66 -11.26 -6.80
N GLU A 81 -9.66 -12.11 -6.55
CA GLU A 81 -10.76 -11.78 -5.66
C GLU A 81 -10.32 -11.90 -4.21
N LYS A 82 -10.73 -10.92 -3.39
CA LYS A 82 -10.37 -10.82 -1.98
C LYS A 82 -11.54 -10.31 -1.18
N ILE A 83 -11.51 -10.57 0.11
CA ILE A 83 -12.42 -9.94 1.06
C ILE A 83 -11.68 -8.78 1.72
N ALA A 84 -12.24 -7.59 1.61
CA ALA A 84 -11.85 -6.45 2.43
C ALA A 84 -12.63 -6.51 3.75
N PHE A 85 -11.91 -6.48 4.87
CA PHE A 85 -12.49 -6.57 6.20
C PHE A 85 -11.71 -5.73 7.23
N SER A 86 -12.32 -5.56 8.40
CA SER A 86 -11.72 -4.85 9.52
C SER A 86 -12.24 -5.46 10.83
N PRO A 87 -11.41 -5.58 11.88
CA PRO A 87 -11.90 -5.97 13.20
C PRO A 87 -12.85 -4.93 13.82
N HIS A 88 -12.92 -3.72 13.26
CA HIS A 88 -13.75 -2.63 13.77
C HIS A 88 -15.08 -2.45 13.01
N PHE A 89 -15.36 -3.30 12.02
CA PHE A 89 -16.59 -3.19 11.23
C PHE A 89 -17.08 -4.58 10.80
N ALA A 90 -18.36 -4.87 11.03
CA ALA A 90 -18.93 -6.20 10.74
C ALA A 90 -19.08 -6.45 9.22
N THR A 91 -19.17 -5.40 8.41
CA THR A 91 -19.33 -5.54 6.96
C THR A 91 -18.03 -6.00 6.31
N GLN A 92 -18.15 -7.06 5.52
CA GLN A 92 -17.11 -7.55 4.64
C GLN A 92 -17.49 -7.25 3.19
N VAL A 93 -16.51 -6.86 2.37
CA VAL A 93 -16.75 -6.47 0.98
C VAL A 93 -15.91 -7.35 0.06
N LEU A 94 -16.56 -8.03 -0.88
CA LEU A 94 -15.88 -8.72 -1.97
C LEU A 94 -15.30 -7.67 -2.92
N VAL A 95 -13.98 -7.70 -3.10
CA VAL A 95 -13.24 -6.77 -3.95
C VAL A 95 -12.33 -7.54 -4.89
N ARG A 96 -11.95 -6.90 -6.00
CA ARG A 96 -10.85 -7.35 -6.85
C ARG A 96 -9.61 -6.53 -6.51
N GLY A 97 -8.57 -7.19 -6.02
CA GLY A 97 -7.33 -6.53 -5.59
C GLY A 97 -6.10 -7.18 -6.20
N PHE A 98 -4.98 -6.45 -6.24
CA PHE A 98 -3.72 -7.01 -6.73
C PHE A 98 -3.23 -8.19 -5.89
N THR A 99 -2.62 -9.17 -6.56
CA THR A 99 -1.94 -10.31 -5.91
C THR A 99 -0.80 -9.83 -5.01
N LEU A 100 -0.43 -10.64 -4.01
CA LEU A 100 0.70 -10.29 -3.14
C LEU A 100 2.02 -10.13 -3.92
N ASN A 101 2.24 -10.94 -4.95
CA ASN A 101 3.39 -10.83 -5.85
C ASN A 101 3.40 -9.50 -6.62
N HIS A 102 2.25 -9.06 -7.13
CA HIS A 102 2.18 -7.76 -7.78
C HIS A 102 2.41 -6.62 -6.79
N MET A 103 1.76 -6.68 -5.62
CA MET A 103 1.97 -5.70 -4.54
C MET A 103 3.44 -5.61 -4.13
N PHE A 104 4.15 -6.73 -4.06
CA PHE A 104 5.58 -6.78 -3.78
C PHE A 104 6.39 -6.01 -4.83
N LYS A 105 6.20 -6.31 -6.11
CA LYS A 105 6.88 -5.60 -7.20
C LYS A 105 6.61 -4.10 -7.17
N SER A 106 5.35 -3.71 -6.95
CA SER A 106 4.98 -2.29 -6.81
C SER A 106 5.68 -1.63 -5.62
N LYS A 107 5.83 -2.34 -4.50
CA LYS A 107 6.48 -1.81 -3.28
C LYS A 107 7.98 -1.72 -3.40
N VAL A 108 8.61 -2.65 -4.11
CA VAL A 108 10.04 -2.57 -4.47
C VAL A 108 10.28 -1.32 -5.29
N SER A 109 9.49 -1.11 -6.35
CA SER A 109 9.61 0.07 -7.20
C SER A 109 9.38 1.37 -6.41
N ALA A 110 8.38 1.41 -5.53
CA ALA A 110 8.09 2.59 -4.71
C ALA A 110 9.20 2.90 -3.71
N LEU A 111 9.76 1.88 -3.05
CA LEU A 111 10.86 2.06 -2.10
C LEU A 111 12.12 2.60 -2.79
N LEU A 112 12.46 2.04 -3.95
CA LEU A 112 13.64 2.46 -4.72
C LEU A 112 13.50 3.86 -5.33
N ASP A 113 12.28 4.31 -5.60
CA ASP A 113 11.98 5.64 -6.14
C ASP A 113 11.94 6.71 -5.03
N ARG A 114 11.19 6.45 -3.95
CA ARG A 114 10.84 7.48 -2.94
C ARG A 114 11.65 7.39 -1.66
N VAL A 115 12.25 6.23 -1.38
CA VAL A 115 13.01 5.96 -0.14
C VAL A 115 12.16 6.21 1.12
N GLU A 116 10.89 5.78 1.08
CA GLU A 116 9.94 5.95 2.18
C GLU A 116 9.93 4.74 3.13
N ILE A 117 10.11 4.97 4.43
CA ILE A 117 10.18 3.89 5.44
C ILE A 117 8.91 3.01 5.49
N ARG A 118 7.76 3.56 5.11
CA ARG A 118 6.49 2.81 5.03
C ARG A 118 6.54 1.73 3.94
N ASP A 119 7.22 1.99 2.83
CA ASP A 119 7.38 1.00 1.76
C ASP A 119 8.35 -0.12 2.18
N ALA A 120 9.40 0.20 2.96
CA ALA A 120 10.26 -0.82 3.57
C ALA A 120 9.51 -1.73 4.55
N PHE A 121 8.65 -1.15 5.39
CA PHE A 121 7.76 -1.92 6.26
C PHE A 121 6.80 -2.81 5.46
N ASP A 122 6.21 -2.31 4.38
CA ASP A 122 5.32 -3.09 3.53
C ASP A 122 6.03 -4.27 2.88
N LEU A 123 7.29 -4.10 2.46
CA LEU A 123 8.12 -5.18 1.93
C LEU A 123 8.42 -6.24 2.98
N GLU A 124 8.79 -5.84 4.19
CA GLU A 124 9.01 -6.80 5.28
C GLU A 124 7.73 -7.58 5.60
N PHE A 125 6.59 -6.89 5.63
CA PHE A 125 5.29 -7.53 5.82
C PHE A 125 5.00 -8.58 4.75
N LEU A 126 5.25 -8.26 3.48
CA LEU A 126 5.07 -9.21 2.37
C LEU A 126 6.02 -10.41 2.48
N ALA A 127 7.28 -10.17 2.85
CA ALA A 127 8.26 -11.23 3.10
C ALA A 127 7.82 -12.16 4.26
N ARG A 128 7.23 -11.60 5.31
CA ARG A 128 6.65 -12.38 6.44
C ARG A 128 5.41 -13.17 6.04
N ARG A 129 4.67 -12.73 5.02
CA ARG A 129 3.52 -13.46 4.44
C ARG A 129 3.95 -14.56 3.46
N GLY A 130 5.25 -14.78 3.28
CA GLY A 130 5.78 -15.86 2.44
C GLY A 130 5.86 -15.51 0.95
N VAL A 131 5.83 -14.21 0.60
CA VAL A 131 6.11 -13.79 -0.79
C VAL A 131 7.58 -14.05 -1.11
N ASP A 132 7.84 -14.75 -2.22
CA ASP A 132 9.20 -14.95 -2.72
C ASP A 132 9.82 -13.61 -3.14
N LEU A 133 11.00 -13.31 -2.60
CA LEU A 133 11.77 -12.10 -2.90
C LEU A 133 12.58 -12.27 -4.20
N ASP A 134 11.86 -12.50 -5.29
CA ASP A 134 12.43 -12.59 -6.65
C ASP A 134 12.91 -11.20 -7.10
N LEU A 135 14.15 -10.89 -6.72
CA LEU A 135 14.80 -9.60 -6.93
C LEU A 135 16.17 -9.81 -7.57
N SER A 136 16.53 -8.90 -8.47
CA SER A 136 17.89 -8.84 -9.00
C SER A 136 18.89 -8.57 -7.86
N GLN A 137 20.12 -9.06 -7.97
CA GLN A 137 21.17 -8.78 -6.98
C GLN A 137 21.42 -7.27 -6.83
N GLN A 138 21.24 -6.50 -7.91
CA GLN A 138 21.34 -5.05 -7.90
C GLN A 138 20.24 -4.42 -7.04
N ASP A 139 18.99 -4.86 -7.19
CA ASP A 139 17.87 -4.33 -6.40
C ASP A 139 17.98 -4.73 -4.93
N LYS A 140 18.38 -5.98 -4.64
CA LYS A 140 18.66 -6.42 -3.25
C LYS A 140 19.69 -5.49 -2.59
N LYS A 141 20.80 -5.21 -3.28
CA LYS A 141 21.85 -4.32 -2.76
C LYS A 141 21.31 -2.91 -2.48
N LYS A 142 20.60 -2.31 -3.44
CA LYS A 142 19.99 -0.98 -3.28
C LYS A 142 18.99 -0.94 -2.12
N ILE A 143 18.18 -1.98 -1.96
CA ILE A 143 17.24 -2.07 -0.85
C ILE A 143 18.01 -2.14 0.47
N ILE A 144 19.02 -2.99 0.61
CA ILE A 144 19.83 -3.09 1.83
C ILE A 144 20.49 -1.75 2.17
N GLU A 145 21.08 -1.06 1.18
CA GLU A 145 21.63 0.29 1.36
C GLU A 145 20.56 1.27 1.85
N THR A 146 19.37 1.24 1.25
CA THR A 146 18.22 2.06 1.65
C THR A 146 17.79 1.77 3.10
N LEU A 147 17.70 0.51 3.50
CA LEU A 147 17.31 0.09 4.84
C LEU A 147 18.28 0.63 5.90
N SER A 148 19.58 0.59 5.60
CA SER A 148 20.64 1.09 6.50
C SER A 148 20.59 2.61 6.69
N GLY A 149 20.04 3.34 5.70
CA GLY A 149 19.93 4.80 5.71
C GLY A 149 18.82 5.35 6.63
N PHE A 150 17.89 4.52 7.11
CA PHE A 150 16.80 5.00 7.96
C PHE A 150 17.28 5.37 9.36
N THR A 151 16.88 6.56 9.81
CA THR A 151 17.25 7.13 11.10
C THR A 151 16.33 6.67 12.22
N LYS A 152 16.75 6.85 13.48
CA LYS A 152 15.90 6.60 14.66
C LYS A 152 14.56 7.35 14.59
N ARG A 153 14.55 8.57 14.03
CA ARG A 153 13.33 9.37 13.87
C ARG A 153 12.39 8.81 12.81
N ASP A 154 12.92 8.18 11.77
CA ASP A 154 12.07 7.51 10.77
C ASP A 154 11.29 6.37 11.42
N PHE A 155 11.93 5.57 12.28
CA PHE A 155 11.25 4.52 13.03
C PHE A 155 10.29 5.07 14.08
N SER A 156 10.74 5.96 14.96
CA SER A 156 9.93 6.38 16.11
C SER A 156 8.79 7.34 15.75
N VAL A 157 8.94 8.14 14.69
CA VAL A 157 7.97 9.17 14.30
C VAL A 157 7.24 8.78 13.01
N LYS A 158 7.95 8.64 11.88
CA LYS A 158 7.30 8.44 10.58
C LYS A 158 6.57 7.09 10.52
N LEU A 159 7.28 6.01 10.83
CA LEU A 159 6.69 4.68 10.88
C LEU A 159 5.84 4.50 12.14
N GLY A 160 6.37 4.87 13.31
CA GLY A 160 5.71 4.71 14.61
C GLY A 160 4.34 5.38 14.71
N SER A 161 4.11 6.51 14.03
CA SER A 161 2.81 7.19 14.01
C SER A 161 1.69 6.41 13.30
N VAL A 162 2.04 5.49 12.40
CA VAL A 162 1.06 4.71 11.62
C VAL A 162 0.99 3.25 12.03
N LEU A 163 2.00 2.71 12.72
CA LEU A 163 1.98 1.34 13.23
C LEU A 163 0.95 1.16 14.35
N LEU A 164 0.39 -0.05 14.44
CA LEU A 164 -0.32 -0.48 15.65
C LEU A 164 0.66 -0.65 16.83
N SER A 165 0.18 -0.47 18.05
CA SER A 165 1.00 -0.48 19.28
C SER A 165 1.88 -1.73 19.41
N GLU A 166 1.35 -2.87 19.04
CA GLU A 166 1.92 -4.21 19.29
C GLU A 166 3.22 -4.42 18.52
N VAL A 167 3.43 -3.72 17.40
CA VAL A 167 4.60 -3.88 16.53
C VAL A 167 5.60 -2.71 16.63
N ARG A 168 5.24 -1.61 17.31
CA ARG A 168 6.10 -0.40 17.38
C ARG A 168 7.44 -0.68 18.04
N ASP A 169 7.44 -1.36 19.18
CA ASP A 169 8.66 -1.62 19.95
C ASP A 169 9.63 -2.52 19.17
N TYR A 170 9.09 -3.50 18.45
CA TYR A 170 9.87 -4.34 17.56
C TYR A 170 10.64 -3.49 16.54
N TYR A 171 9.97 -2.62 15.78
CA TYR A 171 10.63 -1.82 14.75
C TYR A 171 11.56 -0.74 15.32
N ASN A 172 11.27 -0.22 16.52
CA ASN A 172 12.18 0.71 17.20
C ASN A 172 13.49 0.05 17.63
N GLN A 173 13.46 -1.23 18.03
CA GLN A 173 14.62 -1.96 18.55
C GLN A 173 15.35 -2.74 17.45
N LYS A 174 14.60 -3.49 16.64
CA LYS A 174 15.09 -4.44 15.63
C LYS A 174 15.10 -3.88 14.21
N ARG A 175 14.50 -2.71 13.98
CA ARG A 175 14.45 -2.08 12.64
C ARG A 175 13.95 -3.09 11.59
N PHE A 176 14.66 -3.22 10.48
CA PHE A 176 14.33 -4.15 9.38
C PHE A 176 15.25 -5.38 9.33
N THR A 177 15.82 -5.82 10.45
CA THR A 177 16.76 -6.96 10.48
C THR A 177 16.20 -8.22 9.82
N TYR A 178 14.91 -8.52 9.98
CA TYR A 178 14.30 -9.68 9.30
C TYR A 178 14.34 -9.54 7.78
N LEU A 179 14.01 -8.37 7.24
CA LEU A 179 14.07 -8.14 5.80
C LEU A 179 15.51 -8.20 5.29
N GLU A 180 16.46 -7.61 6.02
CA GLU A 180 17.89 -7.68 5.70
C GLU A 180 18.41 -9.12 5.65
N GLU A 181 18.07 -9.94 6.64
CA GLU A 181 18.40 -11.36 6.66
C GLU A 181 17.77 -12.09 5.47
N LYS A 182 16.49 -11.84 5.17
CA LYS A 182 15.82 -12.47 4.03
C LYS A 182 16.41 -12.08 2.68
N LEU A 183 16.95 -10.87 2.55
CA LEU A 183 17.58 -10.40 1.32
C LEU A 183 19.02 -10.91 1.17
N THR A 184 19.73 -11.15 2.27
CA THR A 184 21.11 -11.66 2.28
C THR A 184 21.19 -13.19 2.28
N PHE A 185 20.11 -13.88 2.67
CA PHE A 185 20.06 -15.33 2.66
C PHE A 185 19.94 -15.86 1.22
N ASP A 186 21.06 -16.28 0.64
CA ASP A 186 21.05 -17.09 -0.56
C ASP A 186 20.52 -18.48 -0.20
N LYS A 187 19.45 -18.92 -0.89
CA LYS A 187 18.92 -20.29 -0.75
C LYS A 187 20.12 -21.24 -0.91
N TRP A 188 20.39 -22.05 0.11
CA TRP A 188 21.36 -23.14 0.00
C TRP A 188 20.89 -24.02 -1.15
N SER A 189 21.55 -23.90 -2.30
CA SER A 189 21.35 -24.74 -3.45
C SER A 189 21.90 -26.13 -3.10
N THR A 190 21.03 -26.99 -2.58
CA THR A 190 21.17 -28.45 -2.67
C THR A 190 20.76 -28.94 -4.04
#